data_AF-A0A818ANR0-F1
#
_entry.id   AF-A0A818ANR0-F1
#
_cell.length_a   1.000
_cell.length_b   1.000
_cell.length_c   1.000
_cell.angle_alpha   90.00
_cell.angle_beta   90.00
_cell.angle_gamma   90.00
#
_symmetry.space_group_name_H-M   'P 1'
#
loop_
_entity.id
_entity.type
_entity.pdbx_description
1 polymer ?
#
loop_
_entity_poly.entity_id
_entity_poly.type
_entity_poly.pdbx_seq_one_letter_code
_entity_poly.pdbx_strand_id
1 'polypeptide(L)'
;MAIVEAKSIEKIDDSHEIEPTTEELTTLEHISDYIPLAVWLIVICELCERFAYYGLSGPFQNYIQHPAPGPNSTQPGALGRGQQIATALTTFFQFFSYLAPIAGAILADQFWGKYKTIIVACVVYMVGLVILVLSSISPSIEKGVAFPGLVIAMVILGAGAGGVKSNVSPLMAEQYTRTTPVITGN
;
A
#
# COMPACT_ATOMS: atom_id res chain seq x y z
N MET A 1 9.90 -9.98 -17.37
CA MET A 1 11.16 -9.95 -18.13
C MET A 1 11.41 -11.36 -18.61
N ALA A 2 11.94 -11.53 -19.83
CA ALA A 2 11.97 -12.82 -20.49
C ALA A 2 13.36 -13.47 -20.50
N ILE A 3 13.43 -14.72 -20.07
CA ILE A 3 14.49 -15.72 -20.25
C ILE A 3 14.48 -16.15 -21.71
N VAL A 4 15.64 -16.48 -22.25
CA VAL A 4 15.80 -16.86 -23.64
C VAL A 4 16.14 -18.36 -23.70
N GLU A 5 15.23 -19.22 -24.18
CA GLU A 5 15.39 -20.70 -24.12
C GLU A 5 16.12 -21.25 -25.35
N ALA A 6 17.28 -21.89 -25.14
CA ALA A 6 18.06 -22.56 -26.17
C ALA A 6 17.81 -24.09 -26.15
N LYS A 7 17.39 -24.65 -27.29
CA LYS A 7 16.95 -26.06 -27.43
C LYS A 7 18.04 -27.13 -27.26
N SER A 8 19.28 -26.80 -26.93
CA SER A 8 20.36 -27.81 -26.93
C SER A 8 21.63 -27.44 -26.15
N ILE A 9 21.53 -26.80 -24.99
CA ILE A 9 22.69 -26.66 -24.10
C ILE A 9 22.42 -27.36 -22.77
N GLU A 10 23.30 -28.32 -22.48
CA GLU A 10 23.45 -29.13 -21.27
C GLU A 10 23.30 -28.28 -20.00
N LYS A 11 22.54 -28.74 -18.99
CA LYS A 11 22.35 -28.09 -17.68
C LYS A 11 23.58 -27.28 -17.23
N ILE A 12 23.50 -25.96 -17.40
CA ILE A 12 24.53 -25.02 -16.95
C ILE A 12 24.28 -24.76 -15.46
N ASP A 13 25.32 -24.98 -14.66
CA ASP A 13 25.41 -24.64 -13.24
C ASP A 13 25.03 -23.17 -13.01
N ASP A 14 24.21 -22.89 -11.99
CA ASP A 14 23.65 -21.57 -11.63
C ASP A 14 24.73 -20.47 -11.40
N SER A 15 26.03 -20.81 -11.48
CA SER A 15 27.16 -19.90 -11.29
C SER A 15 27.65 -19.16 -12.54
N HIS A 16 27.15 -19.48 -13.74
CA HIS A 16 27.52 -18.78 -14.98
C HIS A 16 26.29 -18.40 -15.82
N GLU A 17 25.68 -17.25 -15.50
CA GLU A 17 24.69 -16.60 -16.36
C GLU A 17 25.36 -16.18 -17.68
N ILE A 18 24.98 -16.81 -18.78
CA ILE A 18 25.50 -16.50 -20.12
C ILE A 18 24.59 -15.42 -20.73
N GLU A 19 25.17 -14.25 -21.01
CA GLU A 19 24.49 -13.19 -21.75
C GLU A 19 24.31 -13.61 -23.22
N PRO A 20 23.11 -13.50 -23.80
CA PRO A 20 22.84 -13.90 -25.16
C PRO A 20 23.47 -12.94 -26.16
N THR A 21 24.02 -13.51 -27.22
CA THR A 21 24.47 -12.74 -28.39
C THR A 21 23.28 -12.12 -29.14
N THR A 22 23.54 -11.11 -29.99
CA THR A 22 22.47 -10.43 -30.76
C THR A 22 21.68 -11.37 -31.67
N GLU A 23 22.28 -12.45 -32.16
CA GLU A 23 21.59 -13.45 -32.97
C GLU A 23 20.66 -14.32 -32.09
N GLU A 24 21.15 -14.73 -30.92
CA GLU A 24 20.39 -15.54 -29.95
C GLU A 24 19.19 -14.78 -29.39
N LEU A 25 19.34 -13.48 -29.09
CA LEU A 25 18.22 -12.62 -28.68
C LEU A 25 17.08 -12.56 -29.70
N THR A 26 17.37 -12.69 -30.99
CA THR A 26 16.34 -12.65 -32.04
C THR A 26 15.76 -14.02 -32.39
N THR A 27 16.52 -15.08 -32.12
CA THR A 27 16.21 -16.44 -32.59
C THR A 27 15.55 -17.30 -31.51
N LEU A 28 15.95 -17.11 -30.26
CA LEU A 28 15.52 -17.94 -29.14
C LEU A 28 14.19 -17.44 -28.54
N GLU A 29 13.46 -18.37 -27.91
CA GLU A 29 12.14 -18.07 -27.36
C GLU A 29 12.23 -17.33 -26.03
N HIS A 30 11.40 -16.30 -25.88
CA HIS A 30 11.32 -15.46 -24.69
C HIS A 30 10.30 -16.01 -23.69
N ILE A 31 10.75 -16.42 -22.50
CA ILE A 31 9.97 -17.08 -21.45
C ILE A 31 9.97 -16.22 -20.21
N SER A 32 8.84 -16.08 -19.51
CA SER A 32 8.83 -15.30 -18.27
C SER A 32 9.78 -15.89 -17.23
N ASP A 33 10.64 -15.03 -16.68
CA ASP A 33 11.45 -15.35 -15.52
C ASP A 33 10.59 -15.48 -14.25
N TYR A 34 11.16 -16.12 -13.23
CA TYR A 34 10.49 -16.36 -11.95
C TYR A 34 10.49 -15.09 -11.08
N ILE A 35 9.38 -14.85 -10.39
CA ILE A 35 9.24 -13.74 -9.46
C ILE A 35 9.65 -14.23 -8.06
N PRO A 36 10.66 -13.62 -7.41
CA PRO A 36 11.10 -14.03 -6.10
C PRO A 36 9.99 -13.89 -5.05
N LEU A 37 9.97 -14.80 -4.08
CA LEU A 37 8.95 -14.81 -3.02
C LEU A 37 8.87 -13.49 -2.26
N ALA A 38 9.99 -12.77 -2.13
CA ALA A 38 10.03 -11.44 -1.52
C ALA A 38 9.10 -10.44 -2.24
N VAL A 39 9.06 -10.46 -3.58
CA VAL A 39 8.16 -9.59 -4.38
C VAL A 39 6.71 -9.96 -4.12
N TRP A 40 6.38 -11.26 -4.07
CA TRP A 40 5.03 -11.71 -3.74
C TRP A 40 4.55 -11.23 -2.36
N LEU A 41 5.42 -11.28 -1.35
CA LEU A 41 5.10 -10.78 -0.01
C LEU A 41 4.84 -9.27 -0.01
N ILE A 42 5.63 -8.50 -0.76
CA ILE A 42 5.44 -7.05 -0.85
C ILE A 42 4.12 -6.72 -1.57
N VAL A 43 3.79 -7.45 -2.64
CA VAL A 43 2.51 -7.29 -3.36
C VAL A 43 1.31 -7.57 -2.44
N ILE A 44 1.36 -8.64 -1.64
CA ILE A 44 0.30 -8.94 -0.67
C ILE A 44 0.20 -7.84 0.38
N CYS A 45 1.32 -7.32 0.86
CA CYS A 45 1.34 -6.19 1.80
C CYS A 45 0.68 -4.94 1.22
N GLU A 46 0.99 -4.59 -0.04
CA GLU A 46 0.36 -3.47 -0.76
C GLU A 46 -1.15 -3.70 -0.94
N LEU A 47 -1.55 -4.92 -1.30
CA LEU A 47 -2.97 -5.28 -1.42
C LEU A 47 -3.71 -5.11 -0.09
N CYS A 48 -3.12 -5.53 1.03
CA CYS A 48 -3.69 -5.35 2.36
C CYS A 48 -3.85 -3.86 2.73
N GLU A 49 -2.87 -3.03 2.42
CA GLU A 49 -2.96 -1.57 2.63
C GLU A 49 -4.10 -0.98 1.79
N ARG A 50 -4.19 -1.37 0.51
CA ARG A 50 -5.27 -0.90 -0.39
C ARG A 50 -6.64 -1.33 0.11
N PHE A 51 -6.78 -2.58 0.52
CA PHE A 51 -8.01 -3.10 1.07
C PHE A 51 -8.44 -2.29 2.30
N ALA A 52 -7.51 -2.04 3.23
CA ALA A 52 -7.78 -1.22 4.41
C ALA A 52 -8.19 0.20 4.01
N TYR A 53 -7.45 0.86 3.11
CA TYR A 53 -7.70 2.24 2.66
C TYR A 53 -9.08 2.42 2.01
N TYR A 54 -9.49 1.50 1.13
CA TYR A 54 -10.82 1.58 0.51
C TYR A 54 -11.93 1.11 1.45
N GLY A 55 -11.66 0.12 2.31
CA GLY A 55 -12.59 -0.36 3.32
C GLY A 55 -12.95 0.71 4.35
N LEU A 56 -12.01 1.57 4.74
CA LEU A 56 -12.24 2.70 5.65
C LEU A 56 -12.83 3.93 4.94
N SER A 57 -12.37 4.26 3.73
CA SER A 57 -12.77 5.51 3.07
C SER A 57 -14.19 5.47 2.51
N GLY A 58 -14.68 4.30 2.08
CA GLY A 58 -16.05 4.11 1.61
C GLY A 58 -17.12 4.60 2.62
N PRO A 59 -17.08 4.18 3.89
CA PRO A 59 -18.08 4.59 4.88
C PRO A 59 -17.87 5.98 5.50
N PHE A 60 -16.73 6.66 5.31
CA PHE A 60 -16.44 7.93 6.00
C PHE A 60 -17.49 9.01 5.80
N GLN A 61 -17.97 9.18 4.57
CA GLN A 61 -18.99 10.17 4.28
C GLN A 61 -20.25 9.91 5.12
N ASN A 62 -20.76 8.68 5.11
CA ASN A 62 -21.97 8.32 5.82
C ASN A 62 -21.78 8.35 7.35
N TYR A 63 -20.64 7.86 7.83
CA TYR A 63 -20.29 7.82 9.25
C TYR A 63 -20.27 9.22 9.88
N ILE A 64 -19.71 10.20 9.16
CA ILE A 64 -19.61 11.59 9.63
C ILE A 64 -20.94 12.33 9.47
N GLN A 65 -21.61 12.14 8.33
CA GLN A 65 -22.80 12.91 7.95
C GLN A 65 -24.02 12.56 8.79
N HIS A 66 -24.32 11.27 8.95
CA HIS A 66 -25.55 10.80 9.56
C HIS A 66 -25.38 10.51 11.05
N PRO A 67 -26.42 10.73 11.87
CA PRO A 67 -26.40 10.38 13.28
C PRO A 67 -26.42 8.85 13.48
N ALA A 68 -26.15 8.42 14.72
CA ALA A 68 -26.26 7.01 15.09
C ALA A 68 -27.64 6.42 14.74
N PRO A 69 -27.74 5.10 14.44
CA PRO A 69 -29.00 4.47 14.09
C PRO A 69 -30.01 4.59 15.23
N GLY A 70 -31.14 5.22 14.95
CA GLY A 70 -32.27 5.36 15.87
C GLY A 70 -33.58 4.93 15.19
N PRO A 71 -34.72 5.00 15.90
CA PRO A 71 -36.02 4.53 15.41
C PRO A 71 -36.46 5.16 14.08
N ASN A 72 -35.97 6.37 13.78
CA ASN A 72 -36.30 7.15 12.60
C ASN A 72 -35.11 7.34 11.62
N SER A 73 -33.98 6.65 11.85
CA SER A 73 -32.79 6.79 11.00
C SER A 73 -32.90 5.89 9.76
N THR A 74 -33.04 6.49 8.58
CA THR A 74 -33.13 5.77 7.29
C THR A 74 -31.77 5.39 6.71
N GLN A 75 -30.69 6.01 7.18
CA GLN A 75 -29.34 5.82 6.66
C GLN A 75 -28.35 5.54 7.81
N PRO A 76 -27.40 4.61 7.63
CA PRO A 76 -26.42 4.26 8.65
C PRO A 76 -25.39 5.40 8.84
N GLY A 77 -25.11 5.73 10.10
CA GLY A 77 -24.18 6.80 10.50
C GLY A 77 -23.79 6.69 11.97
N ALA A 78 -23.08 7.68 12.48
CA ALA A 78 -22.69 7.75 13.90
C ALA A 78 -22.59 9.17 14.44
N LEU A 79 -22.00 10.11 13.69
CA LEU A 79 -21.56 11.40 14.24
C LEU A 79 -22.53 12.56 14.00
N GLY A 80 -23.41 12.48 13.00
CA GLY A 80 -24.44 13.48 12.74
C GLY A 80 -23.90 14.91 12.50
N ARG A 81 -22.71 15.06 11.93
CA ARG A 81 -22.03 16.35 11.72
C ARG A 81 -22.45 17.07 10.43
N GLY A 82 -23.35 16.48 9.66
CA GLY A 82 -23.87 17.05 8.42
C GLY A 82 -22.93 16.88 7.24
N GLN A 83 -23.48 17.13 6.04
CA GLN A 83 -22.81 16.84 4.78
C GLN A 83 -21.55 17.68 4.56
N GLN A 84 -21.59 18.96 4.92
CA GLN A 84 -20.47 19.87 4.72
C GLN A 84 -19.20 19.39 5.43
N ILE A 85 -19.31 18.98 6.70
CA ILE A 85 -18.17 18.47 7.49
C ILE A 85 -17.72 17.11 6.95
N ALA A 86 -18.65 16.21 6.62
CA ALA A 86 -18.34 14.90 6.08
C ALA A 86 -17.53 14.98 4.77
N THR A 87 -17.97 15.83 3.84
CA THR A 87 -17.28 16.03 2.57
C THR A 87 -15.94 16.71 2.75
N ALA A 88 -15.86 17.72 3.62
CA ALA A 88 -14.60 18.40 3.91
C ALA A 88 -13.54 17.44 4.49
N LEU A 89 -13.90 16.63 5.49
CA LEU A 89 -12.97 15.68 6.10
C LEU A 89 -12.59 14.52 5.18
N THR A 90 -13.54 13.98 4.41
CA THR A 90 -13.26 12.92 3.44
C THR A 90 -12.32 13.42 2.34
N THR A 91 -12.56 14.64 1.83
CA THR A 91 -11.71 15.26 0.81
C THR A 91 -10.33 15.59 1.38
N PHE A 92 -10.27 16.10 2.62
CA PHE A 92 -9.02 16.34 3.32
C PHE A 92 -8.20 15.06 3.49
N PHE A 93 -8.84 13.96 3.93
CA PHE A 93 -8.15 12.67 4.08
C PHE A 93 -7.58 12.19 2.76
N GLN A 94 -8.33 12.30 1.66
CA GLN A 94 -7.86 11.94 0.33
C GLN A 94 -6.69 12.83 -0.12
N PHE A 95 -6.84 14.14 0.00
CA PHE A 95 -5.79 15.12 -0.30
C PHE A 95 -4.51 14.82 0.49
N PHE A 96 -4.64 14.63 1.80
CA PHE A 96 -3.51 14.37 2.69
C PHE A 96 -2.85 13.03 2.36
N SER A 97 -3.62 11.99 2.01
CA SER A 97 -3.09 10.69 1.61
C SER A 97 -2.34 10.72 0.26
N TYR A 98 -2.61 11.70 -0.60
CA TYR A 98 -1.83 11.95 -1.82
C TYR A 98 -0.64 12.89 -1.61
N LEU A 99 -0.68 13.74 -0.59
CA LEU A 99 0.43 14.63 -0.24
C LEU A 99 1.50 13.93 0.62
N ALA A 100 1.08 13.11 1.58
CA ALA A 100 1.96 12.39 2.50
C ALA A 100 3.04 11.51 1.82
N PRO A 101 2.82 10.88 0.64
CA PRO A 101 3.88 10.18 -0.09
C PRO A 101 5.11 11.04 -0.38
N ILE A 102 4.94 12.35 -0.64
CA ILE A 102 6.08 13.24 -0.90
C ILE A 102 6.99 13.31 0.34
N ALA A 103 6.40 13.51 1.52
CA ALA A 103 7.14 13.52 2.77
C ALA A 103 7.75 12.14 3.10
N GLY A 104 6.99 11.06 2.84
CA GLY A 104 7.44 9.69 3.04
C GLY A 104 8.64 9.30 2.18
N ALA A 105 8.69 9.77 0.92
CA ALA A 105 9.82 9.56 0.02
C ALA A 105 11.07 10.28 0.53
N ILE A 106 10.94 11.57 0.89
CA ILE A 106 12.06 12.37 1.43
C ILE A 106 12.64 11.73 2.70
N LEU A 107 11.79 11.26 3.61
CA LEU A 107 12.25 10.58 4.82
C LEU A 107 13.04 9.30 4.51
N ALA A 108 12.56 8.50 3.57
CA ALA A 108 13.21 7.25 3.20
C ALA A 108 14.57 7.48 2.55
N ASP A 109 14.66 8.45 1.63
CA ASP A 109 15.88 8.72 0.87
C ASP A 109 16.96 9.41 1.72
N GLN A 110 16.59 10.19 2.74
CA GLN A 110 17.54 10.98 3.53
C GLN A 110 17.96 10.36 4.87
N PHE A 111 17.08 9.61 5.55
CA PHE A 111 17.33 9.22 6.95
C PHE A 111 17.47 7.72 7.18
N TRP A 112 16.52 6.92 6.71
CA TRP A 112 16.34 5.55 7.22
C TRP A 112 16.48 4.43 6.18
N GLY A 113 16.40 4.76 4.89
CA GLY A 113 16.26 3.79 3.82
C GLY A 113 14.82 3.30 3.65
N LYS A 114 14.53 2.71 2.49
CA LYS A 114 13.18 2.33 2.03
C LYS A 114 12.54 1.28 2.94
N TYR A 115 13.24 0.19 3.24
CA TYR A 115 12.71 -0.92 4.05
C TYR A 115 12.27 -0.48 5.46
N LYS A 116 13.12 0.25 6.18
CA LYS A 116 12.79 0.75 7.54
C LYS A 116 11.64 1.73 7.51
N THR A 117 11.60 2.61 6.51
CA THR A 117 10.52 3.59 6.35
C THR A 117 9.18 2.90 6.12
N ILE A 118 9.13 1.85 5.30
CA ILE A 118 7.91 1.05 5.10
C ILE A 118 7.44 0.41 6.41
N ILE A 119 8.33 -0.23 7.17
CA ILE A 119 7.95 -0.87 8.44
C ILE A 119 7.37 0.16 9.41
N VAL A 120 8.04 1.30 9.60
CA VAL A 120 7.55 2.35 10.49
C VAL A 120 6.22 2.90 9.98
N ALA A 121 6.08 3.12 8.67
CA ALA A 121 4.83 3.58 8.07
C ALA A 121 3.68 2.59 8.27
N CYS A 122 3.93 1.27 8.15
CA CYS A 122 2.96 0.23 8.46
C CYS A 122 2.54 0.27 9.95
N VAL A 123 3.49 0.44 10.87
CA VAL A 123 3.18 0.57 12.31
C VAL A 123 2.34 1.82 12.57
N VAL A 124 2.70 2.97 12.00
CA VAL A 124 1.94 4.22 12.11
C VAL A 124 0.52 4.03 11.55
N TYR A 125 0.38 3.36 10.41
CA TYR A 125 -0.92 3.05 9.82
C TYR A 125 -1.76 2.16 10.74
N MET A 126 -1.18 1.10 11.30
CA MET A 126 -1.85 0.22 12.26
C MET A 126 -2.31 0.97 13.52
N VAL A 127 -1.48 1.88 14.04
CA VAL A 127 -1.87 2.75 15.16
C VAL A 127 -3.06 3.63 14.79
N GLY A 128 -3.07 4.19 13.58
CA GLY A 128 -4.20 4.96 13.06
C GLY A 128 -5.49 4.12 12.98
N LEU A 129 -5.40 2.87 12.53
CA LEU A 129 -6.53 1.94 12.49
C LEU A 129 -7.05 1.63 13.90
N VAL A 130 -6.16 1.37 14.86
CA VAL A 130 -6.55 1.11 16.26
C VAL A 130 -7.28 2.32 16.85
N ILE A 131 -6.76 3.53 16.65
CA ILE A 131 -7.42 4.77 17.12
C ILE A 131 -8.79 4.93 16.46
N LEU A 132 -8.89 4.68 15.15
CA LEU A 132 -10.16 4.74 14.43
C LEU A 132 -11.19 3.79 15.02
N VAL A 133 -10.82 2.52 15.24
CA VAL A 133 -11.70 1.50 15.81
C VAL A 133 -12.12 1.88 17.22
N LEU A 134 -11.18 2.26 18.09
CA LEU A 134 -11.48 2.68 19.47
C LEU A 134 -12.39 3.91 19.52
N SER A 135 -12.23 4.86 18.60
CA SER A 135 -13.09 6.03 18.49
C SER A 135 -14.51 5.69 18.01
N SER A 136 -14.68 4.57 17.31
CA SER A 136 -15.95 4.16 16.68
C SER A 136 -16.80 3.22 17.56
N ILE A 137 -16.31 2.82 18.74
CA ILE A 137 -17.07 2.00 19.69
C ILE A 137 -18.15 2.86 20.37
N SER A 138 -19.32 2.28 20.67
CA SER A 138 -20.47 2.97 21.28
C SER A 138 -20.13 3.89 22.47
N PRO A 139 -19.29 3.50 23.46
CA PRO A 139 -18.95 4.37 24.58
C PRO A 139 -18.19 5.63 24.17
N SER A 140 -17.41 5.59 23.09
CA SER A 140 -16.66 6.73 22.57
C SER A 140 -17.57 7.72 21.84
N ILE A 141 -18.61 7.19 21.17
CA ILE A 141 -19.62 7.98 20.48
C ILE A 141 -20.51 8.71 21.50
N GLU A 142 -20.99 8.01 22.52
CA GLU A 142 -21.84 8.57 23.58
C GLU A 142 -21.12 9.66 24.39
N LYS A 143 -19.82 9.49 24.64
CA LYS A 143 -18.98 10.48 25.33
C LYS A 143 -18.56 11.66 24.44
N GLY A 144 -18.91 11.65 23.16
CA GLY A 144 -18.57 12.72 22.21
C GLY A 144 -17.09 12.77 21.78
N VAL A 145 -16.27 11.79 22.17
CA VAL A 145 -14.84 11.72 21.82
C VAL A 145 -14.59 11.09 20.45
N ALA A 146 -15.61 10.50 19.83
CA ALA A 146 -15.51 9.86 18.51
C ALA A 146 -15.09 10.82 17.38
N PHE A 147 -15.59 12.06 17.38
CA PHE A 147 -15.25 13.05 16.35
C PHE A 147 -13.77 13.49 16.39
N PRO A 148 -13.21 13.97 17.52
CA PRO A 148 -11.79 14.29 17.57
C PRO A 148 -10.90 13.05 17.36
N GLY A 149 -11.33 11.88 17.85
CA GLY A 149 -10.64 10.61 17.60
C GLY A 149 -10.54 10.26 16.12
N LEU A 150 -11.62 10.46 15.36
CA LEU A 150 -11.65 10.27 13.91
C LEU A 150 -10.66 11.21 13.19
N VAL A 151 -10.63 12.49 13.55
CA VAL A 151 -9.73 13.47 12.90
C VAL A 151 -8.26 13.10 13.14
N ILE A 152 -7.92 12.73 14.38
CA ILE A 152 -6.56 12.26 14.71
C ILE A 152 -6.23 10.99 13.93
N ALA A 153 -7.16 10.02 13.88
CA ALA A 153 -6.99 8.80 13.12
C ALA A 153 -6.76 9.06 11.64
N MET A 154 -7.53 9.97 11.01
CA MET A 154 -7.37 10.34 9.60
C MET A 154 -5.98 10.89 9.28
N VAL A 155 -5.43 11.74 10.15
CA VAL A 155 -4.07 12.28 9.97
C VAL A 155 -3.02 11.18 10.11
N ILE A 156 -3.13 10.33 11.13
CA ILE A 156 -2.17 9.23 11.34
C ILE A 156 -2.24 8.20 10.20
N LEU A 157 -3.45 7.83 9.77
CA LEU A 157 -3.68 6.92 8.65
C LEU A 157 -3.12 7.49 7.35
N GLY A 158 -3.37 8.76 7.04
CA GLY A 158 -2.84 9.39 5.83
C GLY A 158 -1.31 9.47 5.83
N ALA A 159 -0.69 9.73 6.99
CA ALA A 159 0.76 9.73 7.13
C ALA A 159 1.36 8.33 6.93
N GLY A 160 0.78 7.30 7.56
CA GLY A 160 1.18 5.91 7.36
C GLY A 160 1.00 5.45 5.91
N ALA A 161 -0.14 5.77 5.29
CA ALA A 161 -0.43 5.46 3.89
C ALA A 161 0.61 6.08 2.95
N GLY A 162 1.01 7.33 3.20
CA GLY A 162 2.01 8.03 2.42
C GLY A 162 3.39 7.37 2.46
N GLY A 163 3.83 6.96 3.67
CA GLY A 163 5.12 6.29 3.85
C GLY A 163 5.21 4.93 3.16
N VAL A 164 4.12 4.15 3.15
CA VAL A 164 4.04 2.88 2.42
C VAL A 164 4.04 3.13 0.91
N LYS A 165 3.14 3.99 0.43
CA LYS A 165 2.93 4.30 -1.01
C LYS A 165 4.18 4.76 -1.74
N SER A 166 5.01 5.59 -1.09
CA SER A 166 6.21 6.16 -1.71
C SER A 166 7.36 5.17 -1.84
N ASN A 167 7.39 4.13 -1.03
CA ASN A 167 8.58 3.28 -0.86
C ASN A 167 8.38 1.83 -1.29
N VAL A 168 7.13 1.33 -1.31
CA VAL A 168 6.82 -0.05 -1.69
C VAL A 168 7.21 -0.36 -3.13
N SER A 169 6.84 0.46 -4.12
CA SER A 169 7.17 0.20 -5.53
C SER A 169 8.69 0.19 -5.80
N PRO A 170 9.47 1.15 -5.28
CA PRO A 170 10.92 1.07 -5.34
C PRO A 170 11.49 -0.20 -4.69
N LEU A 171 11.01 -0.57 -3.50
CA LEU A 171 11.48 -1.78 -2.82
C LEU A 171 11.16 -3.04 -3.63
N MET A 172 9.97 -3.14 -4.24
CA MET A 172 9.61 -4.25 -5.12
C MET A 172 10.57 -4.35 -6.32
N ALA A 173 10.90 -3.23 -6.94
CA ALA A 173 11.84 -3.21 -8.06
C ALA A 173 13.24 -3.68 -7.64
N GLU A 174 13.70 -3.28 -6.46
CA GLU A 174 15.00 -3.70 -5.90
C GLU A 174 15.07 -5.21 -5.59
N GLN A 175 13.94 -5.88 -5.35
CA GLN A 175 13.92 -7.32 -5.14
C GLN A 175 14.13 -8.12 -6.43
N TYR A 176 14.04 -7.48 -7.60
CA TYR A 176 14.29 -8.13 -8.88
C TYR A 176 15.73 -7.86 -9.32
N THR A 177 16.63 -8.81 -9.01
CA THR A 177 18.09 -8.63 -9.24
C THR A 177 18.50 -8.89 -10.69
N ARG A 178 17.71 -9.65 -11.47
CA ARG A 178 18.03 -9.96 -12.87
C ARG A 178 17.77 -8.75 -13.77
N THR A 179 18.85 -8.21 -14.34
CA THR A 179 18.82 -6.99 -15.17
C THR A 179 19.12 -7.26 -16.65
N THR A 180 19.75 -8.41 -16.95
CA THR A 180 20.04 -8.87 -18.31
C THR A 180 19.29 -10.18 -18.63
N PRO A 181 18.86 -10.39 -19.88
CA PRO A 181 18.34 -11.68 -20.31
C PRO A 181 19.46 -12.72 -20.21
N VAL A 182 19.12 -13.92 -19.75
CA VAL A 182 20.06 -15.03 -19.60
C VAL A 182 19.58 -16.20 -20.42
N ILE A 183 20.53 -16.95 -20.99
CA ILE A 183 20.23 -18.21 -21.67
C ILE A 183 20.12 -19.29 -20.61
N THR A 184 19.01 -20.03 -20.63
CA THR A 184 18.83 -21.22 -19.78
C THR A 184 18.79 -22.46 -20.66
N GLY A 185 19.61 -23.45 -20.32
CA GLY A 185 19.60 -24.79 -20.90
C GLY A 185 18.64 -25.70 -20.14
N ASN A 186 18.02 -26.66 -20.84
CA ASN A 186 17.06 -27.62 -20.27
C ASN A 186 17.76 -28.87 -19.71
#